data_AF-A0AA88AWT9-F1
#
_entry.id   AF-A0AA88AWT9-F1
#
_cell.length_a   1.000
_cell.length_b   1.000
_cell.length_c   1.000
_cell.angle_alpha   90.00
_cell.angle_beta   90.00
_cell.angle_gamma   90.00
#
_symmetry.space_group_name_H-M   'P 1'
#
loop_
_entity.id
_entity.type
_entity.pdbx_description
1 polymer ?
#
loop_
_entity_poly.entity_id
_entity_poly.type
_entity_poly.pdbx_seq_one_letter_code
_entity_poly.pdbx_strand_id
1 'polypeptide(L)'
;MAALKTTLLCLLVFKAWVAATNTEEWKTATATYTKETDGSIINEGACGYGDLHRITYGKYSAGLSSILFNRGSTCGACYEMRCVDHILWCLQGSPSIVLTATDFCPPNFGLSADYGGWCNFPKEHFEMSEAAFAEIAERKADIVPVQYRRVKCARRGGLRFTLSGSSHFYQVLITNVGLDGEVVAVKVKGSKTGWIPMARNWGQNWQSNINLKGQPLSFEVTSSTGRTLTSYNVAPAKWRFGQTFEGKQF
;
A
#
# COMPACT_ATOMS: atom_id res chain seq x y z
N MET A 1 -48.85 -52.28 -14.73
CA MET A 1 -48.36 -51.54 -15.92
C MET A 1 -48.43 -50.06 -15.59
N ALA A 2 -47.36 -49.53 -14.97
CA ALA A 2 -46.45 -48.54 -15.55
C ALA A 2 -47.08 -47.13 -15.61
N ALA A 3 -46.90 -46.33 -14.55
CA ALA A 3 -45.84 -45.32 -14.43
C ALA A 3 -46.09 -44.09 -15.33
N LEU A 4 -46.78 -43.08 -14.80
CA LEU A 4 -46.93 -41.78 -15.46
C LEU A 4 -46.40 -40.65 -14.56
N LYS A 5 -45.08 -40.47 -14.67
CA LYS A 5 -44.36 -39.18 -14.66
C LYS A 5 -44.54 -38.27 -13.44
N THR A 6 -44.06 -38.74 -12.29
CA THR A 6 -43.59 -37.87 -11.20
C THR A 6 -42.15 -37.43 -11.49
N THR A 7 -41.97 -36.50 -12.42
CA THR A 7 -40.68 -35.83 -12.64
C THR A 7 -40.95 -34.38 -13.03
N LEU A 8 -41.63 -33.65 -12.14
CA LEU A 8 -41.51 -32.20 -12.13
C LEU A 8 -40.13 -31.90 -11.55
N LEU A 9 -39.19 -31.86 -12.49
CA LEU A 9 -37.81 -31.47 -12.36
C LEU A 9 -37.71 -30.36 -11.32
N CYS A 10 -37.12 -30.71 -10.18
CA CYS A 10 -36.57 -29.77 -9.22
C CYS A 10 -35.55 -28.94 -10.01
N LEU A 11 -36.01 -27.85 -10.63
CA LEU A 11 -35.17 -26.80 -11.19
C LEU A 11 -34.52 -26.13 -10.01
N LEU A 12 -33.45 -26.78 -9.55
CA LEU A 12 -32.44 -26.25 -8.68
C LEU A 12 -32.06 -24.89 -9.24
N VAL A 13 -32.60 -23.84 -8.64
CA VAL A 13 -32.05 -22.49 -8.74
C VAL A 13 -30.75 -22.52 -7.95
N PHE A 14 -29.73 -23.18 -8.51
CA PHE A 14 -28.34 -22.89 -8.20
C PHE A 14 -28.10 -21.50 -8.79
N LYS A 15 -28.48 -20.46 -8.05
CA LYS A 15 -27.84 -19.15 -8.16
C LYS A 15 -26.39 -19.39 -7.78
N ALA A 16 -25.57 -19.72 -8.77
CA ALA A 16 -24.13 -19.65 -8.65
C ALA A 16 -23.81 -18.22 -8.24
N TRP A 17 -23.57 -18.01 -6.95
CA TRP A 17 -22.78 -16.89 -6.49
C TRP A 17 -21.39 -17.12 -7.05
N VAL A 18 -21.18 -16.66 -8.29
CA VAL A 18 -19.84 -16.39 -8.77
C VAL A 18 -19.37 -15.25 -7.88
N ALA A 19 -18.68 -15.59 -6.79
CA ALA A 19 -17.81 -14.64 -6.14
C ALA A 19 -16.86 -14.19 -7.24
N ALA A 20 -17.04 -12.96 -7.73
CA ALA A 20 -16.12 -12.35 -8.66
C ALA A 20 -14.77 -12.28 -7.94
N THR A 21 -13.93 -13.28 -8.15
CA THR A 21 -12.52 -13.17 -7.90
C THR A 21 -12.04 -12.20 -8.97
N ASN A 22 -12.00 -10.90 -8.64
CA ASN A 22 -11.22 -9.94 -9.42
C ASN A 22 -9.76 -10.37 -9.29
N THR A 23 -9.35 -11.38 -10.05
CA THR A 23 -7.95 -11.63 -10.34
C THR A 23 -7.53 -10.44 -11.17
N GLU A 24 -6.93 -9.44 -10.53
CA GLU A 24 -6.38 -8.31 -11.26
C GLU A 24 -5.46 -8.82 -12.36
N GLU A 25 -5.74 -8.37 -13.58
CA GLU A 25 -4.97 -8.70 -14.76
C GLU A 25 -3.53 -8.20 -14.60
N TRP A 26 -2.57 -8.98 -15.08
CA TRP A 26 -1.18 -8.58 -15.10
C TRP A 26 -1.01 -7.38 -16.03
N LYS A 27 -0.42 -6.31 -15.51
CA LYS A 27 -0.03 -5.12 -16.27
C LYS A 27 1.46 -5.16 -16.54
N THR A 28 1.90 -4.52 -17.61
CA THR A 28 3.32 -4.45 -17.98
C THR A 28 3.91 -3.13 -17.52
N ALA A 29 5.08 -3.20 -16.91
CA ALA A 29 5.86 -2.05 -16.47
C ALA A 29 7.35 -2.33 -16.65
N THR A 30 8.18 -1.43 -16.17
CA THR A 30 9.62 -1.65 -16.02
C THR A 30 10.04 -1.54 -14.56
N ALA A 31 11.14 -2.17 -14.21
CA ALA A 31 11.72 -2.04 -12.88
C ALA A 31 13.23 -1.84 -12.93
N THR A 32 13.72 -0.96 -12.06
CA THR A 32 15.12 -0.85 -11.67
C THR A 32 15.25 -1.17 -10.18
N TYR A 33 16.45 -1.00 -9.64
CA TYR A 33 16.65 -1.11 -8.21
C TYR A 33 17.65 -0.10 -7.67
N THR A 34 17.46 0.29 -6.42
CA THR A 34 18.37 1.17 -5.70
C THR A 34 19.50 0.34 -5.10
N LYS A 35 20.75 0.67 -5.48
CA LYS A 35 22.00 0.05 -4.97
C LYS A 35 22.40 0.54 -3.58
N GLU A 36 21.68 1.53 -3.03
CA GLU A 36 22.06 2.15 -1.77
C GLU A 36 21.62 1.29 -0.59
N THR A 37 22.60 0.80 0.16
CA THR A 37 22.40 0.12 1.45
C THR A 37 21.75 1.02 2.50
N ASP A 38 21.76 2.35 2.31
CA ASP A 38 21.21 3.39 3.22
C ASP A 38 20.20 4.35 2.54
N GLY A 39 19.69 4.02 1.35
CA GLY A 39 18.97 4.97 0.47
C GLY A 39 17.65 5.52 1.00
N SER A 40 17.15 6.61 0.38
CA SER A 40 15.94 7.35 0.79
C SER A 40 14.70 6.47 0.93
N ILE A 41 14.57 5.43 0.09
CA ILE A 41 13.47 4.45 0.17
C ILE A 41 13.42 3.80 1.56
N ILE A 42 14.56 3.57 2.18
CA ILE A 42 14.68 2.84 3.45
C ILE A 42 14.45 3.76 4.65
N ASN A 43 14.86 5.04 4.58
CA ASN A 43 14.92 5.93 5.75
C ASN A 43 13.95 7.12 5.71
N GLU A 44 13.60 7.65 4.53
CA GLU A 44 12.84 8.90 4.37
C GLU A 44 11.89 8.90 3.15
N GLY A 45 11.26 7.76 2.86
CA GLY A 45 10.40 7.63 1.68
C GLY A 45 9.18 8.57 1.69
N ALA A 46 8.73 8.96 0.49
CA ALA A 46 7.61 9.86 0.22
C ALA A 46 6.25 9.40 0.77
N CYS A 47 6.14 8.19 1.30
CA CYS A 47 4.96 7.73 2.05
C CYS A 47 4.96 8.14 3.53
N GLY A 48 6.09 8.62 4.05
CA GLY A 48 6.24 9.11 5.41
C GLY A 48 6.34 8.05 6.47
N TYR A 49 6.67 6.81 6.08
CA TYR A 49 6.95 5.73 7.02
C TYR A 49 8.26 5.96 7.78
N GLY A 50 9.22 6.72 7.25
CA GLY A 50 10.54 6.80 7.86
C GLY A 50 11.26 5.45 7.72
N ASP A 51 12.03 5.04 8.73
CA ASP A 51 12.79 3.79 8.71
C ASP A 51 11.91 2.54 8.49
N LEU A 52 11.98 1.97 7.28
CA LEU A 52 11.19 0.82 6.85
C LEU A 52 11.60 -0.49 7.55
N HIS A 53 12.85 -0.59 8.03
CA HIS A 53 13.29 -1.74 8.82
C HIS A 53 12.57 -1.77 10.17
N ARG A 54 12.31 -0.60 10.75
CA ARG A 54 11.57 -0.48 12.02
C ARG A 54 10.07 -0.70 11.88
N ILE A 55 9.47 -0.40 10.72
CA ILE A 55 8.01 -0.46 10.53
C ILE A 55 7.54 -1.80 9.95
N THR A 56 8.44 -2.76 9.73
CA THR A 56 8.12 -4.10 9.18
C THR A 56 7.49 -4.06 7.77
N TYR A 57 7.54 -2.92 7.08
CA TYR A 57 7.30 -2.85 5.64
C TYR A 57 8.47 -3.45 4.84
N GLY A 58 9.66 -3.47 5.44
CA GLY A 58 10.67 -4.51 5.25
C GLY A 58 11.36 -4.59 3.89
N LYS A 59 12.20 -5.64 3.77
CA LYS A 59 13.15 -5.97 2.69
C LYS A 59 12.61 -5.72 1.26
N TYR A 60 11.30 -5.90 1.03
CA TYR A 60 10.68 -5.78 -0.29
C TYR A 60 9.79 -4.53 -0.38
N SER A 61 10.43 -3.44 -0.79
CA SER A 61 9.82 -2.13 -0.98
C SER A 61 10.04 -1.63 -2.40
N ALA A 62 9.25 -0.64 -2.81
CA ALA A 62 9.47 0.09 -4.06
C ALA A 62 9.06 1.56 -3.96
N GLY A 63 9.83 2.40 -4.65
CA GLY A 63 9.44 3.70 -5.14
C GLY A 63 8.61 3.56 -6.42
N LEU A 64 7.50 4.30 -6.50
CA LEU A 64 6.61 4.26 -7.65
C LEU A 64 6.81 5.47 -8.56
N SER A 65 6.82 5.26 -9.87
CA SER A 65 6.72 6.35 -10.86
C SER A 65 5.51 7.27 -10.63
N SER A 66 5.53 8.47 -11.23
CA SER A 66 4.48 9.49 -11.04
C SER A 66 3.06 9.00 -11.30
N ILE A 67 2.86 8.20 -12.36
CA ILE A 67 1.55 7.65 -12.70
C ILE A 67 1.07 6.62 -11.66
N LEU A 68 1.97 5.81 -11.11
CA LEU A 68 1.64 4.76 -10.13
C LEU A 68 1.54 5.30 -8.70
N PHE A 69 2.35 6.30 -8.34
CA PHE A 69 2.36 6.89 -7.00
C PHE A 69 1.08 7.69 -6.70
N ASN A 70 0.43 8.22 -7.74
CA ASN A 70 -0.84 8.95 -7.66
C ASN A 70 -0.90 9.95 -6.48
N ARG A 71 0.13 10.82 -6.38
CA ARG A 71 0.25 11.82 -5.30
C ARG A 71 0.21 11.22 -3.88
N GLY A 72 0.72 10.00 -3.73
CA GLY A 72 0.80 9.28 -2.46
C GLY A 72 -0.46 8.51 -2.08
N SER A 73 -1.49 8.46 -2.93
CA SER A 73 -2.68 7.66 -2.64
C SER A 73 -2.33 6.18 -2.52
N THR A 74 -1.40 5.69 -3.35
CA THR A 74 -0.97 4.28 -3.40
C THR A 74 0.09 3.92 -2.36
N CYS A 75 0.40 4.82 -1.42
CA CYS A 75 1.29 4.49 -0.31
C CYS A 75 0.75 3.35 0.55
N GLY A 76 1.57 2.33 0.80
CA GLY A 76 1.24 1.15 1.61
C GLY A 76 0.62 0.00 0.81
N ALA A 77 0.36 0.24 -0.47
CA ALA A 77 -0.33 -0.66 -1.35
C ALA A 77 0.63 -1.79 -1.81
N CYS A 78 0.12 -3.03 -1.94
CA CYS A 78 0.96 -4.20 -2.29
C CYS A 78 0.79 -4.64 -3.73
N TYR A 79 1.90 -5.08 -4.32
CA TYR A 79 1.98 -5.54 -5.70
C TYR A 79 2.68 -6.88 -5.77
N GLU A 80 2.08 -7.83 -6.48
CA GLU A 80 2.81 -9.01 -6.94
C GLU A 80 3.47 -8.69 -8.26
N MET A 81 4.73 -9.06 -8.43
CA MET A 81 5.54 -8.71 -9.58
C MET A 81 6.48 -9.83 -9.98
N ARG A 82 6.73 -9.96 -11.29
CA ARG A 82 7.69 -10.90 -11.89
C ARG A 82 8.42 -10.27 -13.07
N CYS A 83 9.68 -10.66 -13.27
CA CYS A 83 10.43 -10.31 -14.47
C CYS A 83 9.98 -11.17 -15.65
N VAL A 84 9.77 -10.54 -16.81
CA VAL A 84 9.32 -11.21 -18.03
C VAL A 84 10.13 -10.76 -19.25
N ASP A 85 10.01 -11.49 -20.35
CA ASP A 85 10.46 -11.07 -21.68
C ASP A 85 11.96 -10.74 -21.81
N HIS A 86 12.82 -11.26 -20.92
CA HIS A 86 14.28 -11.09 -21.03
C HIS A 86 15.09 -12.31 -20.56
N ILE A 87 15.65 -13.06 -21.52
CA ILE A 87 16.35 -14.33 -21.25
C ILE A 87 17.63 -14.19 -20.42
N LEU A 88 18.34 -13.06 -20.53
CA LEU A 88 19.61 -12.87 -19.81
C LEU A 88 19.43 -12.29 -18.41
N TRP A 89 18.33 -11.55 -18.17
CA TRP A 89 18.16 -10.71 -16.99
C TRP A 89 17.09 -11.24 -16.05
N CYS A 90 16.02 -11.85 -16.57
CA CYS A 90 15.04 -12.48 -15.70
C CYS A 90 15.56 -13.83 -15.20
N LEU A 91 15.29 -14.13 -13.92
CA LEU A 91 15.64 -15.43 -13.36
C LEU A 91 14.79 -16.54 -14.00
N GLN A 92 15.40 -17.73 -14.14
CA GLN A 92 14.75 -18.88 -14.74
C GLN A 92 13.44 -19.24 -14.02
N GLY A 93 12.38 -19.44 -14.79
CA GLY A 93 11.05 -19.75 -14.28
C GLY A 93 10.20 -18.52 -13.92
N SER A 94 10.72 -17.30 -14.10
CA SER A 94 10.01 -16.04 -13.82
C SER A 94 9.34 -16.03 -12.45
N PRO A 95 10.10 -16.23 -11.35
CA PRO A 95 9.55 -16.17 -10.01
C PRO A 95 8.86 -14.82 -9.76
N SER A 96 7.82 -14.84 -8.91
CA SER A 96 7.13 -13.64 -8.47
C SER A 96 7.43 -13.33 -7.01
N ILE A 97 7.37 -12.05 -6.67
CA ILE A 97 7.47 -11.54 -5.31
C ILE A 97 6.32 -10.60 -5.01
N VAL A 98 6.05 -10.37 -3.72
CA VAL A 98 5.14 -9.33 -3.26
C VAL A 98 5.94 -8.23 -2.57
N LEU A 99 5.76 -6.99 -3.03
CA LEU A 99 6.38 -5.81 -2.45
C LEU A 99 5.34 -4.78 -2.01
N THR A 100 5.78 -3.83 -1.17
CA THR A 100 4.97 -2.70 -0.71
C THR A 100 5.44 -1.41 -1.34
N ALA A 101 4.51 -0.58 -1.82
CA ALA A 101 4.81 0.79 -2.21
C ALA A 101 5.09 1.65 -0.98
N THR A 102 6.30 2.19 -0.89
CA THR A 102 6.76 2.95 0.28
C THR A 102 7.40 4.28 -0.07
N ASP A 103 7.68 4.50 -1.35
CA ASP A 103 8.33 5.72 -1.81
C ASP A 103 7.80 6.16 -3.18
N PHE A 104 8.30 7.29 -3.62
CA PHE A 104 8.08 7.90 -4.92
C PHE A 104 9.40 7.88 -5.68
N CYS A 105 9.39 7.32 -6.89
CA CYS A 105 10.50 7.49 -7.81
C CYS A 105 10.32 8.81 -8.56
N PRO A 106 11.15 9.85 -8.28
CA PRO A 106 10.97 11.15 -8.87
C PRO A 106 11.28 11.13 -10.38
N PRO A 107 10.53 11.90 -11.19
CA PRO A 107 10.83 12.03 -12.61
C PRO A 107 12.13 12.79 -12.83
N ASN A 108 12.89 12.39 -13.84
CA ASN A 108 14.04 13.11 -14.35
C ASN A 108 13.77 13.53 -15.81
N PHE A 109 13.19 14.71 -15.99
CA PHE A 109 12.82 15.24 -17.31
C PHE A 109 14.02 15.72 -18.15
N GLY A 110 15.23 15.79 -17.55
CA GLY A 110 16.47 16.09 -18.29
C GLY A 110 17.00 14.88 -19.07
N LEU A 111 16.45 13.70 -18.82
CA LEU A 111 16.87 12.44 -19.44
C LEU A 111 15.72 11.80 -20.23
N SER A 112 16.09 11.07 -21.30
CA SER A 112 15.12 10.31 -22.06
C SER A 112 14.57 9.13 -21.25
N ALA A 113 13.36 8.69 -21.58
CA ALA A 113 12.69 7.64 -20.85
C ALA A 113 13.37 6.25 -20.97
N ASP A 114 14.31 6.10 -21.89
CA ASP A 114 15.09 4.87 -22.11
C ASP A 114 16.51 4.99 -21.54
N TYR A 115 16.88 6.16 -21.01
CA TYR A 115 18.20 6.45 -20.48
C TYR A 115 18.11 7.32 -19.22
N GLY A 116 17.59 6.76 -18.13
CA GLY A 116 17.53 7.38 -16.80
C GLY A 116 16.26 8.19 -16.50
N GLY A 117 15.41 8.46 -17.50
CA GLY A 117 14.09 9.07 -17.32
C GLY A 117 12.97 8.05 -17.03
N TRP A 118 13.26 6.94 -16.36
CA TRP A 118 12.35 5.78 -16.26
C TRP A 118 11.03 6.08 -15.53
N CYS A 119 11.07 6.98 -14.55
CA CYS A 119 9.93 7.37 -13.72
C CYS A 119 9.13 8.57 -14.28
N ASN A 120 9.49 9.03 -15.48
CA ASN A 120 8.80 10.11 -16.16
C ASN A 120 7.40 9.67 -16.59
N PHE A 121 6.42 10.56 -16.38
CA PHE A 121 5.08 10.36 -16.90
C PHE A 121 5.10 10.20 -18.44
N PRO A 122 4.34 9.28 -19.05
CA PRO A 122 3.34 8.38 -18.45
C PRO A 122 3.84 6.96 -18.13
N LYS A 123 5.16 6.72 -18.06
CA LYS A 123 5.69 5.35 -17.88
C LYS A 123 5.36 4.82 -16.48
N GLU A 124 4.83 3.59 -16.47
CA GLU A 124 4.70 2.78 -15.25
C GLU A 124 6.07 2.15 -14.94
N HIS A 125 6.65 2.55 -13.81
CA HIS A 125 7.96 2.10 -13.36
C HIS A 125 8.01 1.89 -11.85
N PHE A 126 8.76 0.87 -11.44
CA PHE A 126 9.06 0.51 -10.04
C PHE A 126 10.56 0.61 -9.79
N GLU A 127 10.97 1.50 -8.89
CA GLU A 127 12.32 1.53 -8.36
C GLU A 127 12.34 0.67 -7.08
N MET A 128 12.85 -0.56 -7.19
CA MET A 128 12.75 -1.55 -6.14
C MET A 128 13.90 -1.45 -5.13
N SER A 129 13.72 -1.99 -3.93
CA SER A 129 14.87 -2.38 -3.12
C SER A 129 15.71 -3.43 -3.85
N GLU A 130 17.04 -3.37 -3.74
CA GLU A 130 17.94 -4.38 -4.33
C GLU A 130 17.54 -5.80 -3.92
N ALA A 131 17.15 -5.94 -2.66
CA ALA A 131 16.77 -7.19 -2.07
C ALA A 131 15.51 -7.80 -2.70
N ALA A 132 14.57 -6.98 -3.19
CA ALA A 132 13.42 -7.44 -3.97
C ALA A 132 13.82 -7.74 -5.41
N PHE A 133 14.62 -6.86 -6.04
CA PHE A 133 15.01 -7.01 -7.44
C PHE A 133 15.75 -8.32 -7.69
N ALA A 134 16.67 -8.66 -6.79
CA ALA A 134 17.48 -9.88 -6.85
C ALA A 134 16.68 -11.19 -6.76
N GLU A 135 15.40 -11.15 -6.39
CA GLU A 135 14.53 -12.33 -6.33
C GLU A 135 13.84 -12.60 -7.68
N ILE A 136 13.87 -11.65 -8.61
CA ILE A 136 13.23 -11.78 -9.93
C ILE A 136 14.19 -11.54 -11.11
N ALA A 137 15.30 -10.85 -10.88
CA ALA A 137 16.24 -10.47 -11.93
C ALA A 137 17.72 -10.45 -11.47
N GLU A 138 18.60 -10.57 -12.45
CA GLU A 138 20.05 -10.46 -12.31
C GLU A 138 20.48 -9.03 -12.00
N ARG A 139 21.21 -8.79 -10.90
CA ARG A 139 21.65 -7.45 -10.45
C ARG A 139 22.48 -6.67 -11.48
N LYS A 140 23.10 -7.35 -12.44
CA LYS A 140 23.83 -6.71 -13.54
C LYS A 140 22.92 -5.97 -14.53
N ALA A 141 21.61 -6.21 -14.49
CA ALA A 141 20.64 -5.53 -15.33
C ALA A 141 20.31 -4.15 -14.75
N ASP A 142 20.47 -3.11 -15.56
CA ASP A 142 20.11 -1.75 -15.16
C ASP A 142 18.58 -1.55 -15.09
N ILE A 143 17.85 -2.20 -15.99
CA ILE A 143 16.38 -2.16 -16.08
C ILE A 143 15.87 -3.50 -16.63
N VAL A 144 14.73 -3.96 -16.14
CA VAL A 144 14.05 -5.16 -16.64
C VAL A 144 12.58 -4.92 -16.96
N PRO A 145 12.01 -5.61 -17.97
CA PRO A 145 10.57 -5.65 -18.16
C PRO A 145 9.95 -6.49 -17.05
N VAL A 146 8.85 -5.99 -16.48
CA VAL A 146 8.11 -6.69 -15.43
C VAL A 146 6.64 -6.75 -15.75
N GLN A 147 5.99 -7.78 -15.24
CA GLN A 147 4.54 -7.81 -15.08
C GLN A 147 4.21 -7.64 -13.61
N TYR A 148 3.18 -6.85 -13.32
CA TYR A 148 2.72 -6.60 -11.96
C TYR A 148 1.19 -6.58 -11.86
N ARG A 149 0.66 -6.81 -10.65
CA ARG A 149 -0.77 -6.66 -10.34
C ARG A 149 -0.98 -6.29 -8.88
N ARG A 150 -2.11 -5.67 -8.53
CA ARG A 150 -2.46 -5.40 -7.12
C ARG A 150 -2.76 -6.71 -6.40
N VAL A 151 -2.28 -6.82 -5.17
CA VAL A 151 -2.62 -7.94 -4.27
C VAL A 151 -2.92 -7.45 -2.88
N LYS A 152 -3.59 -8.29 -2.10
CA LYS A 152 -3.85 -8.02 -0.68
C LYS A 152 -2.55 -8.02 0.11
N CYS A 153 -2.31 -6.98 0.89
CA CYS A 153 -1.24 -6.86 1.85
C CYS A 153 -1.48 -7.76 3.07
N ALA A 154 -0.62 -8.76 3.28
CA ALA A 154 -0.57 -9.52 4.52
C ALA A 154 0.19 -8.72 5.59
N ARG A 155 -0.44 -8.45 6.73
CA ARG A 155 0.15 -7.73 7.86
C ARG A 155 -0.09 -8.47 9.17
N ARG A 156 0.87 -8.38 10.10
CA ARG A 156 0.74 -8.91 11.47
C ARG A 156 0.38 -7.77 12.41
N GLY A 157 -0.56 -8.02 13.33
CA GLY A 157 -1.07 -7.00 14.24
C GLY A 157 -2.03 -6.00 13.57
N GLY A 158 -2.41 -4.99 14.34
CA GLY A 158 -3.33 -3.94 13.93
C GLY A 158 -2.72 -2.81 13.11
N LEU A 159 -3.57 -1.93 12.60
CA LEU A 159 -3.15 -0.62 12.10
C LEU A 159 -2.44 0.14 13.23
N ARG A 160 -1.40 0.87 12.87
CA ARG A 160 -0.60 1.67 13.81
C ARG A 160 -0.82 3.15 13.53
N PHE A 161 -1.10 3.89 14.60
CA PHE A 161 -1.36 5.32 14.58
C PHE A 161 -0.25 6.04 15.34
N THR A 162 0.67 6.68 14.61
CA THR A 162 1.76 7.45 15.22
C THR A 162 1.36 8.92 15.26
N LEU A 163 1.21 9.46 16.46
CA LEU A 163 0.75 10.83 16.68
C LEU A 163 1.94 11.79 16.60
N SER A 164 1.82 12.86 15.82
CA SER A 164 2.82 13.91 15.68
C SER A 164 2.17 15.29 15.60
N GLY A 165 2.96 16.35 15.81
CA GLY A 165 2.51 17.72 15.65
C GLY A 165 2.69 18.61 16.89
N SER A 166 1.84 19.62 17.03
CA SER A 166 1.93 20.71 18.00
C SER A 166 0.54 21.08 18.57
N SER A 167 0.42 22.19 19.31
CA SER A 167 -0.88 22.64 19.84
C SER A 167 -1.90 23.04 18.75
N HIS A 168 -1.43 23.39 17.56
CA HIS A 168 -2.26 23.88 16.44
C HIS A 168 -2.27 22.94 15.23
N PHE A 169 -1.46 21.88 15.25
CA PHE A 169 -1.28 20.95 14.15
C PHE A 169 -1.30 19.52 14.70
N TYR A 170 -2.27 18.71 14.30
CA TYR A 170 -2.36 17.31 14.71
C TYR A 170 -2.20 16.44 13.50
N GLN A 171 -1.12 15.68 13.44
CA GLN A 171 -0.83 14.74 12.38
C GLN A 171 -0.80 13.32 12.91
N VAL A 172 -1.34 12.40 12.12
CA VAL A 172 -1.33 10.96 12.40
C VAL A 172 -0.77 10.25 11.18
N LEU A 173 0.35 9.57 11.37
CA LEU A 173 0.88 8.63 10.40
C LEU A 173 0.16 7.29 10.59
N ILE A 174 -0.45 6.78 9.53
CA ILE A 174 -1.08 5.45 9.52
C ILE A 174 -0.14 4.46 8.85
N THR A 175 0.21 3.40 9.59
CA THR A 175 1.04 2.30 9.09
C THR A 175 0.40 0.95 9.41
N ASN A 176 1.01 -0.11 8.87
CA ASN A 176 0.59 -1.50 8.99
C ASN A 176 -0.84 -1.79 8.49
N VAL A 177 -1.26 -1.09 7.43
CA VAL A 177 -2.57 -1.31 6.79
C VAL A 177 -2.54 -2.61 5.99
N GLY A 178 -3.40 -3.56 6.37
CA GLY A 178 -3.58 -4.83 5.68
C GLY A 178 -4.59 -4.74 4.53
N LEU A 179 -4.75 -5.85 3.82
CA LEU A 179 -5.63 -5.99 2.67
C LEU A 179 -5.31 -4.98 1.56
N ASP A 180 -6.08 -3.92 1.38
CA ASP A 180 -5.87 -3.02 0.25
C ASP A 180 -4.55 -2.24 0.39
N GLY A 181 -4.09 -2.03 1.62
CA GLY A 181 -2.90 -1.24 1.97
C GLY A 181 -3.08 0.28 1.75
N GLU A 182 -3.87 0.65 0.73
CA GLU A 182 -4.26 2.02 0.40
C GLU A 182 -5.42 2.48 1.28
N VAL A 183 -5.20 3.61 1.95
CA VAL A 183 -6.20 4.33 2.74
C VAL A 183 -6.67 5.52 1.93
N VAL A 184 -7.97 5.74 1.80
CA VAL A 184 -8.55 6.86 1.02
C VAL A 184 -9.22 7.92 1.89
N ALA A 185 -9.62 7.58 3.12
CA ALA A 185 -10.17 8.53 4.08
C ALA A 185 -9.85 8.14 5.51
N VAL A 186 -9.70 9.15 6.37
CA VAL A 186 -9.45 8.99 7.80
C VAL A 186 -10.32 9.98 8.58
N LYS A 187 -10.88 9.53 9.70
CA LYS A 187 -11.51 10.40 10.70
C LYS A 187 -10.92 10.14 12.07
N VAL A 188 -10.89 11.19 12.88
CA VAL A 188 -10.50 11.14 14.29
C VAL A 188 -11.67 11.59 15.16
N LYS A 189 -11.79 11.01 16.35
CA LYS A 189 -12.81 11.38 17.35
C LYS A 189 -12.20 11.41 18.75
N GLY A 190 -12.38 12.52 19.46
CA GLY A 190 -12.18 12.60 20.91
C GLY A 190 -13.43 12.19 21.68
N SER A 191 -13.30 11.97 22.99
CA SER A 191 -14.44 11.62 23.85
C SER A 191 -15.51 12.71 23.94
N LYS A 192 -15.16 13.97 23.62
CA LYS A 192 -16.06 15.13 23.67
C LYS A 192 -16.43 15.69 22.28
N THR A 193 -16.10 14.98 21.20
CA THR A 193 -16.34 15.44 19.82
C THR A 193 -17.16 14.44 19.01
N GLY A 194 -17.70 14.88 17.87
CA GLY A 194 -18.10 13.97 16.78
C GLY A 194 -16.89 13.37 16.04
N TRP A 195 -17.16 12.63 14.97
CA TRP A 195 -16.12 12.22 14.01
C TRP A 195 -15.69 13.42 13.17
N ILE A 196 -14.39 13.69 13.15
CA ILE A 196 -13.78 14.80 12.44
C ILE A 196 -12.97 14.23 11.27
N PRO A 197 -13.28 14.59 10.02
CA PRO A 197 -12.49 14.16 8.88
C PRO A 197 -11.07 14.74 8.94
N MET A 198 -10.09 13.93 8.58
CA MET A 198 -8.70 14.34 8.45
C MET A 198 -8.34 14.50 6.97
N ALA A 199 -7.56 15.53 6.66
CA ALA A 199 -7.03 15.73 5.31
C ALA A 199 -5.72 14.96 5.15
N ARG A 200 -5.45 14.37 3.98
CA ARG A 200 -4.13 13.85 3.67
C ARG A 200 -3.18 15.03 3.48
N ASN A 201 -2.14 15.11 4.32
CA ASN A 201 -1.09 16.11 4.18
C ASN A 201 -0.12 15.68 3.07
N TRP A 202 0.51 14.51 3.23
CA TRP A 202 1.38 13.88 2.25
C TRP A 202 1.51 12.39 2.56
N GLY A 203 1.72 11.53 1.57
CA GLY A 203 1.85 10.08 1.80
C GLY A 203 0.73 9.50 2.66
N GLN A 204 1.08 8.83 3.78
CA GLN A 204 0.14 8.37 4.81
C GLN A 204 0.08 9.25 6.07
N ASN A 205 0.51 10.50 5.97
CA ASN A 205 0.35 11.49 7.02
C ASN A 205 -0.99 12.22 6.85
N TRP A 206 -1.85 12.07 7.85
CA TRP A 206 -3.19 12.66 7.89
C TRP A 206 -3.23 13.76 8.94
N GLN A 207 -3.83 14.91 8.62
CA GLN A 207 -3.84 16.08 9.48
C GLN A 207 -5.25 16.54 9.88
N SER A 208 -5.34 17.12 11.08
CA SER A 208 -6.50 17.85 11.59
C SER A 208 -6.01 19.08 12.37
N ASN A 209 -6.80 20.16 12.36
CA ASN A 209 -6.52 21.40 13.10
C ASN A 209 -7.32 21.50 14.41
N ILE A 210 -7.81 20.37 14.93
CA ILE A 210 -8.60 20.31 16.18
C ILE A 210 -7.74 19.84 17.35
N ASN A 211 -7.78 20.59 18.46
CA ASN A 211 -7.10 20.19 19.69
C ASN A 211 -7.88 19.09 20.41
N LEU A 212 -7.31 17.88 20.41
CA LEU A 212 -7.87 16.70 21.10
C LEU A 212 -7.01 16.26 22.31
N LYS A 213 -6.09 17.09 22.79
CA LYS A 213 -5.28 16.77 23.98
C LYS A 213 -6.17 16.57 25.19
N GLY A 214 -5.80 15.60 26.03
CA GLY A 214 -6.57 15.23 27.23
C GLY A 214 -7.82 14.40 26.93
N GLN A 215 -8.04 13.98 25.68
CA GLN A 215 -9.14 13.10 25.29
C GLN A 215 -8.60 11.78 24.74
N PRO A 216 -9.20 10.63 25.06
CA PRO A 216 -8.93 9.40 24.33
C PRO A 216 -9.27 9.59 22.84
N LEU A 217 -8.44 9.03 21.95
CA LEU A 217 -8.62 9.17 20.51
C LEU A 217 -9.12 7.87 19.90
N SER A 218 -10.15 7.99 19.07
CA SER A 218 -10.65 6.94 18.19
C SER A 218 -10.35 7.30 16.74
N PHE A 219 -10.12 6.29 15.91
CA PHE A 219 -9.85 6.45 14.49
C PHE A 219 -10.81 5.61 13.65
N GLU A 220 -11.26 6.18 12.54
CA GLU A 220 -11.99 5.50 11.48
C GLU A 220 -11.17 5.62 10.20
N VAL A 221 -10.88 4.48 9.56
CA VAL A 221 -10.04 4.39 8.37
C VAL A 221 -10.82 3.71 7.27
N THR A 222 -10.86 4.32 6.09
CA THR A 222 -11.53 3.77 4.90
C THR A 222 -10.49 3.38 3.86
N SER A 223 -10.54 2.14 3.38
CA SER A 223 -9.66 1.62 2.33
C SER A 223 -10.20 1.94 0.93
N SER A 224 -9.38 1.74 -0.11
CA SER A 224 -9.77 2.01 -1.50
C SER A 224 -10.93 1.16 -2.01
N THR A 225 -11.21 0.00 -1.40
CA THR A 225 -12.42 -0.80 -1.70
C THR A 225 -13.69 -0.30 -1.01
N GLY A 226 -13.62 0.83 -0.29
CA GLY A 226 -14.74 1.41 0.45
C GLY A 226 -14.99 0.78 1.83
N ARG A 227 -14.20 -0.23 2.21
CA ARG A 227 -14.31 -0.85 3.55
C ARG A 227 -13.84 0.13 4.60
N THR A 228 -14.61 0.26 5.67
CA THR A 228 -14.30 1.17 6.78
C THR A 228 -14.07 0.39 8.07
N LEU A 229 -13.01 0.75 8.78
CA LEU A 229 -12.59 0.12 10.03
C LEU A 229 -12.49 1.16 11.14
N THR A 230 -13.23 0.93 12.22
CA THR A 230 -13.27 1.84 13.37
C THR A 230 -12.57 1.22 14.58
N SER A 231 -11.59 1.94 15.11
CA SER A 231 -10.86 1.60 16.32
C SER A 231 -11.13 2.66 17.40
N TYR A 232 -11.88 2.27 18.45
CA TYR A 232 -12.30 3.17 19.51
C TYR A 232 -11.25 3.28 20.62
N ASN A 233 -11.02 4.50 21.10
CA ASN A 233 -10.17 4.83 22.25
C ASN A 233 -8.77 4.18 22.21
N VAL A 234 -8.19 4.07 21.01
CA VAL A 234 -6.87 3.46 20.76
C VAL A 234 -5.75 4.22 21.46
N ALA A 235 -5.81 5.56 21.46
CA ALA A 235 -4.89 6.37 22.25
C ALA A 235 -5.60 6.81 23.56
N PRO A 236 -5.02 6.57 24.74
CA PRO A 236 -5.60 6.99 26.02
C PRO A 236 -5.49 8.52 26.19
N ALA A 237 -6.31 9.13 27.06
CA ALA A 237 -6.34 10.59 27.27
C ALA A 237 -4.97 11.26 27.56
N LYS A 238 -4.03 10.50 28.13
CA LYS A 238 -2.66 10.95 28.47
C LYS A 238 -1.64 10.77 27.34
N TRP A 239 -2.10 10.52 26.11
CA TRP A 239 -1.24 10.37 24.94
C TRP A 239 -0.35 11.61 24.74
N ARG A 240 0.81 11.40 24.14
CA ARG A 240 1.79 12.44 23.78
C ARG A 240 2.20 12.27 22.32
N PHE A 241 2.64 13.36 21.70
CA PHE A 241 3.26 13.29 20.38
C PHE A 241 4.52 12.42 20.42
N GLY A 242 4.81 11.73 19.31
CA GLY A 242 5.85 10.72 19.17
C GLY A 242 5.41 9.30 19.56
N GLN A 243 4.22 9.12 20.14
CA GLN A 243 3.72 7.80 20.51
C GLN A 243 2.98 7.11 19.36
N THR A 244 3.11 5.79 19.31
CA THR A 244 2.40 4.92 18.37
C THR A 244 1.41 4.05 19.13
N PHE A 245 0.20 3.92 18.61
CA PHE A 245 -0.86 3.10 19.18
C PHE A 245 -1.37 2.10 18.16
N GLU A 246 -1.67 0.87 18.58
CA GLU A 246 -2.18 -0.19 17.73
C GLU A 246 -3.70 -0.29 17.84
N GLY A 247 -4.40 -0.37 16.70
CA GLY A 247 -5.84 -0.54 16.61
C GLY A 247 -6.25 -1.87 15.99
N LYS A 248 -7.41 -1.91 15.33
CA LYS A 248 -7.89 -3.10 14.62
C LYS A 248 -7.19 -3.27 13.26
N GLN A 249 -7.44 -4.40 12.60
CA GLN A 249 -7.00 -4.71 11.22
C GLN A 249 -8.22 -4.98 10.32
N PHE A 250 -8.06 -4.77 9.00
CA PHE A 250 -9.08 -5.03 7.97
C PHE A 250 -9.32 -6.53 7.67
#